data_AF-A0A419FXA6-F1
#
_entry.id   AF-A0A419FXA6-F1
#
_cell.length_a   1.000
_cell.length_b   1.000
_cell.length_c   1.000
_cell.angle_alpha   90.00
_cell.angle_beta   90.00
_cell.angle_gamma   90.00
#
_symmetry.space_group_name_H-M   'P 1'
#
loop_
_entity.id
_entity.type
_entity.pdbx_description
1 polymer ?
#
loop_
_entity_poly.entity_id
_entity_poly.type
_entity_poly.pdbx_seq_one_letter_code
_entity_poly.pdbx_strand_id
1 'polypeptide(L)' 'MYVCKPDPKALHPETLSSAIIPFLKNAMRDKERNIYEKIHAEVDRSVFEYVLSVTKENQSEAARVLGINRLTLRKKLKY' A
#
# COMPACT_ATOMS: atom_id res chain seq x y z
N MET A 1 -25.45 -6.08 23.89
CA MET A 1 -25.01 -6.31 22.50
C MET A 1 -23.54 -5.97 22.42
N TYR A 2 -22.66 -6.96 22.45
CA TYR A 2 -21.23 -6.71 22.27
C TYR A 2 -20.99 -6.45 20.79
N VAL A 3 -20.81 -5.18 20.43
CA VAL A 3 -20.26 -4.82 19.12
C VAL A 3 -18.81 -5.29 19.17
N CYS A 4 -18.51 -6.40 18.49
CA CYS A 4 -17.16 -6.92 18.36
C CYS A 4 -16.32 -5.82 17.72
N LYS A 5 -15.47 -5.16 18.50
CA LYS A 5 -14.48 -4.24 17.93
C LYS A 5 -13.56 -5.08 17.04
N PRO A 6 -13.37 -4.72 15.77
CA PRO A 6 -12.52 -5.50 14.87
C PRO A 6 -11.09 -5.53 15.43
N ASP A 7 -10.47 -6.70 15.38
CA ASP A 7 -9.08 -6.92 15.80
C ASP A 7 -8.16 -5.99 14.97
N PRO A 8 -7.32 -5.15 15.62
CA PRO A 8 -6.45 -4.20 14.94
C PRO A 8 -5.37 -4.86 14.06
N LYS A 9 -5.16 -6.18 14.15
CA LYS A 9 -4.18 -6.93 13.35
C LYS A 9 -4.75 -7.77 12.22
N ALA A 10 -6.08 -7.91 12.11
CA ALA A 10 -6.66 -8.66 11.03
C ALA A 10 -6.73 -7.78 9.77
N LEU A 11 -5.87 -8.06 8.79
CA LEU A 11 -6.06 -7.56 7.43
C LEU A 11 -7.39 -8.15 6.91
N HIS A 12 -8.46 -7.37 6.95
CA HIS A 12 -9.78 -7.79 6.44
C HIS A 12 -9.75 -7.67 4.91
N PRO A 13 -9.72 -8.78 4.16
CA PRO A 13 -9.59 -8.74 2.70
C PRO A 13 -10.77 -8.02 2.04
N GLU A 14 -11.95 -8.06 2.67
CA GLU A 14 -13.12 -7.29 2.24
C GLU A 14 -12.88 -5.77 2.23
N THR A 15 -12.13 -5.23 3.20
CA THR A 15 -11.87 -3.79 3.29
C THR A 15 -10.97 -3.30 2.16
N LEU A 16 -9.89 -4.03 1.87
CA LEU A 16 -8.98 -3.67 0.79
C LEU A 16 -9.65 -3.81 -0.58
N SER A 17 -10.41 -4.89 -0.77
CA SER A 17 -11.17 -5.13 -2.01
C SER A 17 -12.18 -4.01 -2.27
N SER A 18 -12.84 -3.50 -1.22
CA SER A 18 -13.79 -2.39 -1.34
C SER A 18 -13.15 -1.07 -1.81
N ALA A 19 -11.85 -0.86 -1.56
CA ALA A 19 -11.10 0.30 -2.01
C ALA A 19 -10.54 0.13 -3.44
N ILE A 20 -10.02 -1.06 -3.77
CA ILE A 20 -9.36 -1.31 -5.07
C ILE A 20 -10.38 -1.47 -6.21
N ILE A 21 -11.50 -2.16 -5.98
CA ILE A 21 -12.46 -2.48 -7.05
C ILE A 21 -13.06 -1.22 -7.71
N PRO A 22 -13.47 -0.16 -6.98
CA PRO A 22 -13.92 1.09 -7.60
C PRO A 22 -12.85 1.74 -8.50
N PHE A 23 -11.59 1.77 -8.04
CA PHE A 23 -10.48 2.30 -8.83
C PHE A 23 -10.28 1.49 -10.13
N LEU A 24 -10.27 0.17 -10.04
CA LEU A 24 -10.15 -0.73 -11.19
C LEU A 24 -11.30 -0.53 -12.18
N LYS A 25 -12.54 -0.39 -11.71
CA LYS A 25 -13.71 -0.13 -12.57
C LYS A 25 -13.56 1.19 -13.34
N ASN A 26 -13.08 2.25 -12.68
CA ASN A 26 -12.85 3.54 -13.32
C ASN A 26 -11.75 3.43 -14.40
N ALA A 27 -10.59 2.85 -14.04
CA ALA A 27 -9.48 2.67 -14.97
C ALA A 27 -9.86 1.83 -16.20
N MET A 28 -10.69 0.78 -16.02
CA MET A 28 -11.22 -0.02 -17.13
C MET A 28 -12.20 0.76 -18.02
N ARG A 29 -13.12 1.53 -17.41
CA ARG A 29 -14.06 2.39 -18.15
C ARG A 29 -13.31 3.40 -19.02
N ASP A 30 -12.24 3.96 -18.47
CA ASP A 30 -11.44 5.01 -19.10
C ASP A 30 -10.37 4.42 -20.05
N LYS A 31 -10.40 3.09 -20.28
CA LYS A 31 -9.52 2.32 -21.18
C LYS A 31 -8.04 2.56 -20.92
N GLU A 32 -7.69 2.72 -19.64
CA GLU A 32 -6.31 2.94 -19.25
C GLU A 32 -5.43 1.71 -19.53
N ARG A 33 -4.18 1.95 -19.90
CA ARG A 33 -3.16 0.90 -20.02
C ARG A 33 -2.34 0.81 -18.75
N ASN A 34 -1.72 -0.35 -18.53
CA ASN A 34 -0.84 -0.63 -17.38
C ASN A 34 -1.53 -0.44 -16.02
N ILE A 35 -2.80 -0.82 -15.91
CA ILE A 35 -3.61 -0.65 -14.69
C ILE A 35 -2.96 -1.35 -13.48
N TYR A 36 -2.35 -2.52 -13.70
CA TYR A 36 -1.61 -3.24 -12.66
C TYR A 36 -0.49 -2.39 -12.04
N GLU A 37 0.33 -1.75 -12.88
CA GLU A 37 1.42 -0.87 -12.42
C GLU A 37 0.88 0.33 -11.66
N LYS A 38 -0.23 0.93 -12.12
CA LYS A 38 -0.86 2.08 -11.44
C LYS A 38 -1.37 1.73 -10.05
N ILE A 39 -2.07 0.60 -9.92
CA ILE A 39 -2.55 0.13 -8.61
C ILE A 39 -1.38 -0.17 -7.69
N HIS A 40 -0.36 -0.88 -8.19
CA HIS A 40 0.83 -1.19 -7.39
C HIS A 40 1.58 0.06 -6.97
N ALA A 41 1.72 1.06 -7.85
CA ALA A 41 2.36 2.32 -7.51
C ALA A 41 1.61 3.08 -6.40
N GLU A 42 0.28 3.13 -6.47
CA GLU A 42 -0.54 3.80 -5.45
C GLU A 42 -0.46 3.11 -4.09
N VAL A 43 -0.51 1.78 -4.08
CA VAL A 43 -0.37 0.97 -2.86
C VAL A 43 1.05 1.11 -2.29
N ASP A 44 2.09 0.95 -3.12
CA ASP A 44 3.48 1.09 -2.73
C ASP A 44 3.75 2.47 -2.13
N ARG A 45 3.26 3.53 -2.78
CA ARG A 45 3.37 4.91 -2.29
C ARG A 45 2.75 5.08 -0.91
N SER A 46 1.49 4.66 -0.74
CA SER A 46 0.78 4.77 0.54
C SER A 46 1.50 4.04 1.67
N VAL A 47 2.00 2.84 1.38
CA VAL A 47 2.75 2.02 2.34
C VAL A 47 4.09 2.66 2.69
N PHE A 48 4.86 3.12 1.70
CA PHE A 48 6.18 3.70 1.94
C PHE A 48 6.10 5.05 2.63
N GLU A 49 5.18 5.94 2.24
CA GLU A 49 4.97 7.22 2.90
C GLU A 49 4.62 7.02 4.38
N TYR A 50 3.69 6.11 4.69
CA TYR A 50 3.33 5.81 6.07
C TYR A 50 4.52 5.27 6.85
N VAL A 51 5.22 4.26 6.33
CA VAL A 51 6.33 3.64 7.06
C VAL A 51 7.53 4.60 7.22
N LEU A 52 7.83 5.43 6.22
CA LEU A 52 8.87 6.46 6.36
C LEU A 52 8.49 7.49 7.42
N SER A 53 7.21 7.91 7.46
CA SER A 53 6.75 8.88 8.46
C SER A 53 6.92 8.35 9.89
N VAL A 54 6.53 7.10 10.16
CA VAL A 54 6.66 6.49 11.50
C VAL A 54 8.10 6.15 11.86
N THR A 55 8.97 5.95 10.87
CA THR A 55 10.41 5.72 11.08
C THR A 55 11.24 7.01 11.02
N LYS A 56 10.59 8.18 10.95
CA LYS A 56 11.24 9.50 10.87
C LYS A 56 12.26 9.58 9.73
N GLU A 57 11.86 9.12 8.54
CA GLU A 57 12.68 9.09 7.33
C GLU A 57 13.91 8.14 7.41
N ASN A 58 14.01 7.28 8.43
CA ASN A 58 15.08 6.30 8.53
C ASN A 58 14.82 5.11 7.57
N GLN A 59 15.36 5.20 6.37
CA GLN A 59 15.21 4.17 5.33
C GLN A 59 15.69 2.77 5.74
N SER A 60 16.69 2.67 6.62
CA SER A 60 17.17 1.36 7.09
C SER A 60 16.14 0.70 8.00
N GLU A 61 15.54 1.50 8.89
CA GLU A 61 14.48 1.04 9.77
C GLU A 61 13.17 0.78 8.99
N ALA A 62 12.82 1.65 8.04
CA ALA A 62 11.67 1.44 7.15
C ALA A 62 11.80 0.14 6.36
N ALA A 63 12.98 -0.14 5.79
CA ALA A 63 13.25 -1.39 5.08
C ALA A 63 13.11 -2.62 5.99
N ARG A 64 13.55 -2.50 7.25
CA ARG A 64 13.40 -3.54 8.28
C ARG A 64 11.92 -3.79 8.61
N VAL A 65 11.12 -2.73 8.79
CA VAL A 65 9.68 -2.80 9.06
C VAL A 65 8.92 -3.41 7.87
N LEU A 66 9.27 -3.01 6.65
CA LEU A 66 8.65 -3.51 5.42
C LEU A 66 9.10 -4.94 5.04
N GLY A 67 10.18 -5.45 5.64
CA GLY A 67 10.73 -6.77 5.31
C GLY A 67 11.35 -6.83 3.92
N ILE A 68 11.80 -5.70 3.36
CA ILE A 68 12.43 -5.63 2.04
C ILE A 68 13.88 -5.18 2.14
N ASN A 69 14.68 -5.52 1.13
CA ASN A 69 16.05 -5.03 1.06
C ASN A 69 16.06 -3.49 0.94
N ARG A 70 16.92 -2.80 1.70
CA ARG A 70 17.10 -1.34 1.64
C ARG A 70 17.38 -0.83 0.22
N LEU A 71 18.14 -1.57 -0.59
CA LEU A 71 18.40 -1.22 -2.00
C LEU A 71 17.11 -1.24 -2.82
N THR A 72 16.21 -2.19 -2.55
CA THR A 72 14.89 -2.29 -3.18
C THR A 72 14.01 -1.14 -2.75
N LEU A 73 13.92 -0.83 -1.44
CA LEU A 73 13.20 0.34 -0.95
C LEU A 73 13.72 1.62 -1.62
N ARG A 74 15.04 1.82 -1.67
CA ARG A 74 15.63 3.01 -2.28
C ARG A 74 15.34 3.13 -3.78
N LYS A 75 15.29 2.02 -4.51
CA LYS A 75 14.85 2.02 -5.92
C LYS A 75 13.39 2.45 -6.00
N LYS A 76 12.53 1.85 -5.19
CA LYS A 76 11.09 2.13 -5.13
C LYS A 76 10.72 3.54 -4.63
N LEU A 77 11.64 4.26 -3.98
CA LEU A 77 11.46 5.68 -3.60
C LEU A 77 11.97 6.67 -4.67
N LYS A 78 12.79 6.21 -5.62
CA LYS A 78 13.36 7.05 -6.69
C LYS A 78 12.52 7.03 -7.97
N TYR A 79 11.68 6.01 -8.13
CA TYR A 79 10.82 5.74 -9.27
C TYR A 79 9.39 5.63 -8.78
#